data_AF-A0A0J7KHF4-F1
#
_entry.id   AF-A0A0J7KHF4-F1
#
_cell.length_a   1.000
_cell.length_b   1.000
_cell.length_c   1.000
_cell.angle_alpha   90.00
_cell.angle_beta   90.00
_cell.angle_gamma   90.00
#
_symmetry.space_group_name_H-M   'P 1'
#
loop_
_entity.id
_entity.type
_entity.pdbx_description
1 polymer ?
#
loop_
_entity_poly.entity_id
_entity_poly.type
_entity_poly.pdbx_seq_one_letter_code
_entity_poly.pdbx_strand_id
1 'polypeptide(L)'
;MALTNDNIIRSINELLGDPEYWVEVLDISLGTSKPPPDPAPQPPPPPRPPRIGTVVQRSDHVNRKKLKMLQTPPPPPKIRPKATTSKPADAAPAEQPPLLLMPAGPLPPPPIRVQIEPGVIVEVPHFAVHVSRKYEASQGRWVLR
;
A
#
# COMPACT_ATOMS: atom_id res chain seq x y z
N MET A 1 14.71 19.11 55.83
CA MET A 1 14.85 20.58 55.98
C MET A 1 14.47 21.20 54.65
N ALA A 2 13.40 22.00 54.60
CA ALA A 2 12.97 22.63 53.34
C ALA A 2 13.98 23.72 52.96
N LEU A 3 14.56 23.66 51.75
CA LEU A 3 15.29 24.79 51.20
C LEU A 3 14.28 25.91 50.95
N THR A 4 14.39 27.00 51.70
CA THR A 4 13.64 28.23 51.43
C THR A 4 14.15 28.85 50.13
N ASN A 5 13.30 29.59 49.41
CA ASN A 5 13.66 30.25 48.16
C ASN A 5 14.91 31.13 48.30
N ASP A 6 15.11 31.74 49.46
CA ASP A 6 16.30 32.56 49.74
C ASP A 6 17.59 31.73 49.74
N ASN A 7 17.52 30.48 50.18
CA ASN A 7 18.66 29.58 50.19
C ASN A 7 19.01 29.13 48.75
N ILE A 8 18.00 28.98 47.89
CA ILE A 8 18.18 28.69 46.46
C ILE A 8 18.86 29.87 45.78
N ILE A 9 18.35 31.09 45.99
CA ILE A 9 18.92 32.31 45.38
C ILE A 9 20.36 32.53 45.84
N ARG A 10 20.67 32.30 47.12
CA ARG A 10 22.03 32.39 47.64
C ARG A 10 22.97 31.38 46.99
N SER A 11 22.53 30.12 46.87
CA SER A 11 23.31 29.05 46.25
C SER A 11 23.59 29.31 44.76
N ILE A 12 22.63 29.92 44.04
CA ILE A 12 22.81 30.32 42.65
C ILE A 12 23.88 31.42 42.54
N ASN A 13 23.79 32.45 43.37
CA ASN A 13 24.77 33.55 43.33
C ASN A 13 26.19 33.10 43.74
N GLU A 14 26.29 32.14 44.65
CA GLU A 14 27.56 31.51 45.03
C GLU A 14 28.17 30.73 43.86
N LEU A 15 27.37 29.94 43.14
CA LEU A 15 27.80 29.22 41.94
C LEU A 15 28.20 30.16 40.79
N LEU A 16 27.46 31.25 40.58
CA LEU A 16 27.74 32.23 39.53
C LEU A 16 28.95 33.11 39.84
N GLY A 17 29.31 33.25 41.12
CA GLY A 17 30.43 34.04 41.61
C GLY A 17 31.78 33.32 41.55
N ASP A 18 31.80 32.01 41.26
CA ASP A 18 33.02 31.22 41.15
C ASP A 18 33.59 31.31 39.70
N PRO A 19 34.72 32.01 39.49
CA PRO A 19 35.33 32.12 38.17
C PRO A 19 35.91 30.78 37.67
N GLU A 20 36.20 29.83 38.57
CA GLU A 20 36.82 28.54 38.24
C GLU A 20 35.78 27.58 37.62
N TYR A 21 34.52 27.64 38.08
CA TYR A 21 33.39 26.89 37.52
C TYR A 21 33.17 27.18 36.02
N TRP A 22 33.28 28.45 35.62
CA TRP A 22 33.10 28.83 34.22
C TRP A 22 34.27 28.40 33.33
N VAL A 23 35.49 28.33 33.86
CA VAL A 23 36.65 27.82 33.11
C VAL A 23 36.48 26.34 32.80
N GLU A 24 36.03 25.54 33.77
CA GLU A 24 35.81 24.11 33.58
C GLU A 24 34.65 23.81 32.61
N VAL A 25 33.57 24.60 32.64
CA VAL A 25 32.43 24.47 31.70
C VAL A 25 32.81 24.92 30.29
N LEU A 26 33.64 25.96 30.15
CA LEU A 26 34.07 26.46 28.84
C LEU A 26 35.14 25.56 28.21
N ASP A 27 36.05 24.96 28.98
CA ASP A 27 37.08 24.04 28.47
C ASP A 27 36.50 22.74 27.92
N ILE A 28 35.34 22.27 28.43
CA ILE A 28 34.62 21.11 27.87
C ILE A 28 34.20 21.37 26.40
N SER A 29 34.03 22.62 25.99
CA SER A 29 33.66 22.96 24.61
C SER A 29 34.83 23.03 23.63
N LEU A 30 36.08 23.15 24.12
CA LEU A 30 37.26 23.37 23.28
C LEU A 30 38.15 22.12 23.08
N GLY A 31 37.71 20.97 23.58
CA GLY A 31 38.51 19.76 23.70
C GLY A 31 38.06 18.58 22.83
N THR A 32 37.79 18.74 21.54
CA THR A 32 37.81 17.59 20.58
C THR A 32 38.17 18.04 19.17
N SER A 33 39.47 18.23 18.88
CA SER A 33 39.94 18.15 17.48
C SER A 33 39.91 16.68 17.04
N LYS A 34 38.73 16.21 16.65
CA LYS A 34 38.59 14.94 15.93
C LYS A 34 39.35 15.09 14.60
N PRO A 35 40.21 14.14 14.19
CA PRO A 35 40.75 14.16 12.82
C PRO A 35 39.57 14.19 11.83
N PRO A 36 39.74 14.81 10.65
CA PRO A 36 38.67 14.89 9.67
C PRO A 36 38.12 13.48 9.40
N PRO A 37 36.79 13.29 9.37
CA PRO A 37 36.22 11.99 9.05
C PRO A 37 36.66 11.56 7.66
N ASP A 38 37.01 10.28 7.49
CA ASP A 38 37.25 9.68 6.18
C ASP A 38 36.07 10.01 5.24
N PRO A 39 36.32 10.26 3.94
CA PRO A 39 35.25 10.53 3.00
C PRO A 39 34.26 9.36 3.02
N ALA A 40 32.98 9.68 3.17
CA ALA A 40 31.91 8.70 3.21
C ALA A 40 31.97 7.79 1.97
N PRO A 41 31.71 6.47 2.09
CA PRO A 41 31.60 5.58 0.95
C PRO A 41 30.63 6.16 -0.07
N GLN A 42 31.06 6.30 -1.32
CA GLN A 42 30.18 6.81 -2.37
C GLN A 42 28.96 5.88 -2.50
N PRO A 43 27.74 6.43 -2.64
CA PRO A 43 26.55 5.62 -2.81
C PRO A 43 26.68 4.74 -4.07
N PRO A 44 26.15 3.51 -4.06
CA PRO A 44 26.19 2.65 -5.23
C PRO A 44 25.53 3.35 -6.43
N PRO A 45 26.04 3.15 -7.65
CA PRO A 45 25.44 3.75 -8.83
C PRO A 45 23.99 3.29 -8.99
N PRO A 46 23.10 4.15 -9.50
CA PRO A 46 21.71 3.79 -9.69
C PRO A 46 21.58 2.59 -10.64
N PRO A 47 20.59 1.70 -10.42
CA PRO A 47 20.35 0.57 -11.30
C PRO A 47 20.12 1.08 -12.72
N ARG A 48 20.81 0.46 -13.69
CA ARG A 48 20.67 0.85 -15.09
C ARG A 48 19.21 0.67 -15.52
N PRO A 49 18.64 1.62 -16.26
CA PRO A 49 17.30 1.43 -16.81
C PRO A 49 17.31 0.18 -17.70
N PRO A 50 16.20 -0.58 -17.74
CA PRO A 50 16.10 -1.75 -18.60
C PRO A 50 16.35 -1.33 -20.05
N ARG A 51 17.19 -2.10 -20.77
CA ARG A 51 17.45 -1.85 -22.19
C ARG A 51 16.13 -1.89 -22.94
N ILE A 52 15.79 -0.76 -23.56
CA ILE A 52 14.61 -0.62 -24.43
C ILE A 52 14.76 -1.66 -25.55
N GLY A 53 13.83 -2.62 -25.63
CA GLY A 53 13.72 -3.56 -26.75
C GLY A 53 14.12 -5.02 -26.51
N THR A 54 14.52 -5.45 -25.30
CA THR A 54 14.97 -6.87 -25.12
C THR A 54 14.36 -7.64 -23.95
N VAL A 55 13.41 -7.09 -23.19
CA VAL A 55 12.78 -7.87 -22.12
C VAL A 55 11.35 -8.20 -22.55
N VAL A 56 11.20 -9.30 -23.29
CA VAL A 56 9.91 -10.00 -23.36
C VAL A 56 9.56 -10.37 -21.93
N GLN A 57 8.60 -9.65 -21.35
CA GLN A 57 8.17 -9.90 -19.98
C GLN A 57 7.38 -11.21 -19.94
N ARG A 58 7.30 -11.86 -18.77
CA ARG A 58 6.52 -13.10 -18.61
C ARG A 58 5.06 -12.95 -19.10
N SER A 59 4.51 -11.74 -18.99
CA SER A 59 3.20 -11.34 -19.51
C SER A 59 3.07 -11.49 -21.03
N ASP A 60 4.11 -11.18 -21.79
CA ASP A 60 4.08 -11.21 -23.26
C ASP A 60 3.95 -12.64 -23.78
N HIS A 61 4.58 -13.60 -23.10
CA HIS A 61 4.46 -15.01 -23.44
C HIS A 61 3.02 -15.52 -23.21
N VAL A 62 2.40 -15.13 -22.09
CA VAL A 62 1.02 -15.48 -21.77
C VAL A 62 0.06 -14.84 -22.78
N ASN A 63 0.27 -13.56 -23.11
CA ASN A 63 -0.55 -12.85 -24.08
C ASN A 63 -0.44 -13.45 -25.49
N ARG A 64 0.77 -13.83 -25.92
CA ARG A 64 0.98 -14.51 -27.21
C ARG A 64 0.28 -15.87 -27.26
N LYS A 65 0.31 -16.65 -26.16
CA LYS A 65 -0.42 -17.93 -26.06
C LYS A 65 -1.93 -17.73 -26.14
N LYS A 66 -2.48 -16.73 -25.44
CA LYS A 66 -3.90 -16.38 -25.49
C LYS A 66 -4.35 -15.95 -26.89
N LEU A 67 -3.55 -15.09 -27.53
CA LEU A 67 -3.80 -14.66 -28.91
C LEU A 67 -3.83 -15.83 -29.89
N LYS A 68 -2.87 -16.76 -29.77
CA LYS A 68 -2.86 -17.98 -30.59
C LYS A 68 -4.11 -18.82 -30.40
N MET A 69 -4.57 -18.98 -29.15
CA MET A 69 -5.79 -19.75 -28.84
C MET A 69 -7.06 -19.09 -29.37
N LEU A 70 -7.13 -17.76 -29.38
CA LEU A 70 -8.28 -17.02 -29.91
C LEU A 70 -8.32 -17.08 -31.45
N GLN A 71 -7.16 -17.12 -32.10
CA GLN A 71 -7.05 -17.20 -33.56
C GLN A 71 -7.21 -18.63 -34.10
N THR A 72 -7.02 -19.65 -33.26
CA THR A 72 -7.27 -21.04 -33.69
C THR A 72 -8.77 -21.29 -33.80
N PRO A 73 -9.28 -21.74 -34.97
CA PRO A 73 -10.68 -22.09 -35.11
C PRO A 73 -11.03 -23.25 -34.16
N PRO A 74 -12.25 -23.26 -33.59
CA PRO A 74 -12.66 -24.32 -32.69
C PRO A 74 -12.62 -25.68 -33.41
N PRO A 75 -12.25 -26.76 -32.71
CA PRO A 75 -12.27 -28.08 -33.30
C PRO A 75 -13.69 -28.44 -33.77
N PRO A 76 -13.83 -29.18 -34.88
CA PRO A 76 -15.13 -29.59 -35.38
C PRO A 76 -15.87 -30.42 -34.32
N PRO A 77 -17.19 -30.24 -34.18
CA PRO A 77 -17.98 -31.01 -33.24
C PRO A 77 -17.85 -32.50 -33.57
N LYS A 78 -17.58 -33.33 -32.54
CA LYS A 78 -17.57 -34.79 -32.69
C LYS A 78 -18.98 -35.24 -33.09
N ILE A 79 -19.12 -35.78 -34.30
CA ILE A 79 -20.38 -36.36 -34.78
C ILE A 79 -20.65 -37.60 -33.92
N ARG A 80 -21.65 -37.51 -33.05
CA ARG A 80 -22.14 -38.65 -32.26
C ARG A 80 -22.87 -39.60 -33.23
N PRO A 81 -22.57 -40.92 -33.24
CA PRO A 81 -23.32 -41.85 -34.07
C PRO A 81 -24.81 -41.80 -33.70
N LYS A 82 -25.68 -41.60 -34.69
CA LYS A 82 -27.14 -41.63 -34.52
C LYS A 82 -27.57 -43.08 -34.29
N ALA A 83 -27.92 -43.42 -33.06
CA ALA A 83 -28.69 -44.63 -32.78
C ALA A 83 -30.12 -44.40 -33.30
N THR A 84 -30.57 -45.21 -34.26
CA THR A 84 -31.98 -45.38 -34.58
C THR A 84 -32.61 -46.21 -33.46
N THR A 85 -33.24 -45.54 -32.50
CA THR A 85 -34.10 -46.19 -31.52
C THR A 85 -35.42 -45.45 -31.50
N SER A 86 -36.48 -46.18 -31.84
CA SER A 86 -37.88 -45.79 -31.76
C SER A 86 -38.22 -45.17 -30.40
N LYS A 87 -38.97 -44.07 -30.46
CA LYS A 87 -39.62 -43.37 -29.35
C LYS A 87 -40.34 -44.37 -28.42
N PRO A 88 -40.23 -44.20 -27.11
CA PRO A 88 -41.41 -43.92 -26.32
C PRO A 88 -41.31 -42.52 -25.72
N ALA A 89 -42.45 -41.85 -25.65
CA ALA A 89 -42.59 -40.61 -24.92
C ALA A 89 -42.41 -40.93 -23.43
N ASP A 90 -41.34 -40.42 -22.84
CA ASP A 90 -41.29 -40.24 -21.39
C ASP A 90 -40.37 -39.06 -21.03
N ALA A 91 -40.73 -38.44 -19.92
CA ALA A 91 -40.36 -37.11 -19.43
C ALA A 91 -38.97 -36.56 -19.83
N ALA A 92 -38.96 -35.31 -20.28
CA ALA A 92 -37.76 -34.50 -20.39
C ALA A 92 -37.05 -34.40 -19.02
N PRO A 93 -35.75 -34.75 -18.90
CA PRO A 93 -34.94 -34.22 -17.82
C PRO A 93 -34.67 -32.76 -18.18
N ALA A 94 -35.28 -31.85 -17.44
CA ALA A 94 -34.86 -30.45 -17.45
C ALA A 94 -33.35 -30.41 -17.17
N GLU A 95 -32.59 -29.95 -18.16
CA GLU A 95 -31.16 -29.70 -18.05
C GLU A 95 -30.99 -28.58 -17.01
N GLN A 96 -30.84 -28.96 -15.75
CA GLN A 96 -30.48 -28.01 -14.71
C GLN A 96 -29.13 -27.42 -15.11
N PRO A 97 -29.01 -26.09 -15.29
CA PRO A 97 -27.70 -25.48 -15.46
C PRO A 97 -26.86 -25.88 -14.24
N PRO A 98 -25.55 -26.19 -14.42
CA PRO A 98 -24.70 -26.52 -13.29
C PRO A 98 -24.80 -25.37 -12.29
N LEU A 99 -25.29 -25.67 -11.09
CA LEU A 99 -25.28 -24.75 -9.96
C LEU A 99 -23.83 -24.32 -9.79
N LEU A 100 -23.51 -23.12 -10.26
CA LEU A 100 -22.22 -22.50 -10.06
C LEU A 100 -22.07 -22.39 -8.56
N LEU A 101 -21.32 -23.33 -7.99
CA LEU A 101 -20.84 -23.30 -6.62
C LEU A 101 -19.92 -22.09 -6.57
N MET A 102 -20.50 -20.90 -6.38
CA MET A 102 -19.72 -19.69 -6.19
C MET A 102 -18.83 -19.99 -4.98
N PRO A 103 -17.50 -19.87 -5.10
CA PRO A 103 -16.67 -19.91 -3.92
C PRO A 103 -17.17 -18.76 -3.05
N ALA A 104 -17.88 -19.10 -1.98
CA ALA A 104 -18.38 -18.15 -1.00
C ALA A 104 -17.17 -17.62 -0.23
N GLY A 105 -16.37 -16.80 -0.90
CA GLY A 105 -15.37 -15.97 -0.26
C GLY A 105 -16.07 -15.02 0.71
N PRO A 106 -15.34 -14.53 1.72
CA PRO A 106 -15.91 -13.58 2.67
C PRO A 106 -16.54 -12.42 1.90
N LEU A 107 -17.77 -12.07 2.28
CA LEU A 107 -18.51 -10.96 1.68
C LEU A 107 -17.64 -9.69 1.72
N PRO A 108 -17.52 -8.93 0.62
CA PRO A 108 -16.74 -7.69 0.64
C PRO A 108 -17.30 -6.77 1.74
N PRO A 109 -16.42 -6.10 2.51
CA PRO A 109 -16.86 -5.23 3.57
C PRO A 109 -17.73 -4.08 3.00
N PRO A 110 -18.81 -3.70 3.70
CA PRO A 110 -19.73 -2.69 3.21
C PRO A 110 -19.03 -1.32 3.06
N PRO A 111 -19.44 -0.48 2.10
CA PRO A 111 -18.97 0.90 1.99
C PRO A 111 -19.23 1.68 3.28
N ILE A 112 -18.28 2.55 3.64
CA ILE A 112 -18.33 3.39 4.82
C ILE A 112 -18.93 4.74 4.43
N ARG A 113 -19.90 5.23 5.23
CA ARG A 113 -20.45 6.58 5.08
C ARG A 113 -19.56 7.56 5.82
N VAL A 114 -18.95 8.49 5.09
CA VAL A 114 -18.11 9.55 5.66
C VAL A 114 -18.81 10.89 5.50
N GLN A 115 -19.00 11.59 6.62
CA GLN A 115 -19.49 12.96 6.62
C GLN A 115 -18.29 13.90 6.46
N ILE A 116 -18.25 14.62 5.35
CA ILE A 116 -17.15 15.55 5.05
C ILE A 116 -17.50 16.96 5.55
N GLU A 117 -18.74 17.38 5.27
CA GLU A 117 -19.33 18.61 5.78
C GLU A 117 -20.68 18.32 6.44
N PRO A 118 -21.19 19.21 7.31
CA PRO A 118 -22.54 19.07 7.87
C PRO A 118 -23.61 19.02 6.77
N GLY A 119 -24.00 17.80 6.37
CA GLY A 119 -25.02 17.54 5.34
C GLY A 119 -24.49 16.82 4.10
N VAL A 120 -23.17 16.66 3.96
CA VAL A 120 -22.54 15.99 2.80
C VAL A 120 -22.02 14.62 3.24
N ILE A 121 -22.80 13.58 2.92
CA ILE A 121 -22.46 12.18 3.20
C ILE A 121 -21.99 11.54 1.90
N VAL A 122 -20.75 11.05 1.90
CA VAL A 122 -20.17 10.31 0.76
C VAL A 122 -20.01 8.85 1.15
N GLU A 123 -20.44 7.95 0.26
CA GLU A 123 -20.15 6.52 0.41
C GLU A 123 -18.77 6.21 -0.17
N VAL A 124 -17.88 5.79 0.72
CA VAL A 124 -16.48 5.53 0.41
C VAL A 124 -16.23 4.03 0.55
N PRO A 125 -15.59 3.36 -0.42
CA PRO A 125 -15.23 1.94 -0.27
C PRO A 125 -14.41 1.70 0.99
N HIS A 126 -14.63 0.59 1.69
CA HIS A 126 -13.97 0.27 2.96
C HIS A 126 -12.43 0.37 2.90
N PHE A 127 -11.83 -0.07 1.80
CA PHE A 127 -10.38 -0.03 1.62
C PHE A 127 -9.83 1.41 1.52
N ALA A 128 -10.65 2.38 1.11
CA ALA A 128 -10.22 3.74 0.85
C ALA A 128 -10.04 4.60 2.10
N VAL A 129 -10.53 4.14 3.26
CA VAL A 129 -10.24 4.80 4.54
C VAL A 129 -8.79 4.62 4.96
N HIS A 130 -8.11 3.55 4.51
CA HIS A 130 -6.74 3.24 4.93
C HIS A 130 -5.66 3.78 3.99
N VAL A 131 -6.06 4.30 2.83
CA VAL A 131 -5.13 4.83 1.82
C VAL A 131 -5.54 6.25 1.50
N SER A 132 -4.68 7.22 1.81
CA SER A 132 -4.97 8.62 1.52
C SER A 132 -5.23 8.81 0.02
N ARG A 133 -6.50 9.03 -0.35
CA ARG A 133 -6.93 9.14 -1.74
C ARG A 133 -7.72 10.43 -1.92
N LYS A 134 -7.44 11.09 -3.04
CA LYS A 134 -8.15 12.31 -3.45
C LYS A 134 -9.42 11.87 -4.18
N TYR A 135 -10.56 12.29 -3.68
CA TYR A 135 -11.87 12.04 -4.26
C TYR A 135 -12.50 13.36 -4.68
N GLU A 136 -13.04 13.42 -5.89
CA GLU A 136 -13.87 14.53 -6.32
C GLU A 136 -15.32 14.17 -6.05
N ALA A 137 -16.00 14.96 -5.22
CA ALA A 137 -17.45 14.94 -5.10
C ALA A 137 -18.03 16.04 -5.99
N SER A 138 -19.33 15.99 -6.28
CA SER A 138 -20.03 17.02 -7.06
C SER A 138 -19.90 18.44 -6.48
N GLN A 139 -19.50 18.57 -5.21
CA GLN A 139 -19.24 19.83 -4.51
C GLN A 139 -17.76 20.22 -4.34
N GLY A 140 -16.79 19.45 -4.84
CA GLY A 140 -15.37 19.82 -4.75
C GLY A 140 -14.39 18.65 -4.61
N ARG A 141 -13.11 18.98 -4.43
CA ARG A 141 -12.01 18.00 -4.24
C ARG A 141 -11.74 17.77 -2.76
N TRP A 142 -11.81 16.52 -2.32
CA TRP A 142 -11.59 16.13 -0.92
C TRP A 142 -10.50 15.07 -0.81
N VAL A 143 -9.74 15.11 0.28
CA VAL A 143 -8.73 14.10 0.60
C VAL A 143 -9.18 13.37 1.85
N LEU A 144 -9.54 12.11 1.70
CA LEU A 144 -9.84 11.21 2.81
C LEU A 144 -8.50 10.61 3.26
N ARG A 145 -8.18 10.74 4.54
CA ARG A 145 -6.92 10.27 5.16
C ARG A 145 -7.19 9.26 6.24
#